data_AF-A0A779QJL3-F1
#
_entry.id   AF-A0A779QJL3-F1
#
_cell.length_a   1.000
_cell.length_b   1.000
_cell.length_c   1.000
_cell.angle_alpha   90.00
_cell.angle_beta   90.00
_cell.angle_gamma   90.00
#
_symmetry.space_group_name_H-M   'P 1'
#
loop_
_entity.id
_entity.type
_entity.pdbx_description
1 polymer ?
#
loop_
_entity_poly.entity_id
_entity_poly.type
_entity_poly.pdbx_seq_one_letter_code
_entity_poly.pdbx_strand_id
1 'polypeptide(L)'
;TPGDIIEICDNDYAGTMTGGRVLSIDAASRTLTLDREVTLPETGTATVNLINGSGKPASVAITAHPAPDRIQVSTLPDGVETYGVWGLSLPSLRRRLFRCVSIRENTDGTFAITAVQHVPEKEAIVDNGARFEPQSGTLNSVIPPAVQHLTVEVSAADGQYLAQAKWDTP
;
A
#
# COMPACT_ATOMS: atom_id res chain seq x y z
N THR A 1 -18.18 -0.84 7.63
CA THR A 1 -19.05 0.21 8.21
C THR A 1 -18.22 1.45 8.47
N PRO A 2 -18.86 2.62 8.75
CA PRO A 2 -18.13 3.76 9.30
C PRO A 2 -17.29 3.33 10.51
N GLY A 3 -16.03 3.75 10.55
CA GLY A 3 -15.05 3.35 11.56
C GLY A 3 -14.09 2.24 11.13
N ASP A 4 -14.45 1.42 10.14
CA ASP A 4 -13.59 0.34 9.65
C ASP A 4 -12.31 0.88 9.00
N ILE A 5 -11.22 0.13 9.19
CA ILE A 5 -9.97 0.34 8.48
C ILE A 5 -9.97 -0.53 7.23
N ILE A 6 -9.85 0.10 6.07
CA ILE A 6 -9.79 -0.56 4.77
C ILE A 6 -8.40 -0.36 4.15
N GLU A 7 -7.91 -1.42 3.50
CA GLU A 7 -6.72 -1.37 2.66
C GLU A 7 -7.14 -1.06 1.22
N ILE A 8 -6.39 -0.19 0.55
CA ILE A 8 -6.60 0.12 -0.87
C ILE A 8 -5.36 -0.32 -1.65
N CYS A 9 -5.54 -1.31 -2.52
CA CYS A 9 -4.54 -1.75 -3.50
C CYS A 9 -4.60 -0.84 -4.75
N ASP A 10 -4.05 0.36 -4.60
CA ASP A 10 -3.98 1.38 -5.65
C ASP A 10 -2.70 1.19 -6.47
N ASN A 11 -2.86 0.80 -7.74
CA ASN A 11 -1.76 0.52 -8.65
C ASN A 11 -0.95 1.77 -9.01
N ASP A 12 -1.60 2.92 -9.15
CA ASP A 12 -0.95 4.19 -9.52
C ASP A 12 -0.09 4.69 -8.36
N TYR A 13 -0.60 4.55 -7.14
CA TYR A 13 0.16 4.87 -5.94
C TYR A 13 1.34 3.91 -5.72
N ALA A 14 1.11 2.60 -5.91
CA ALA A 14 2.14 1.59 -5.71
C ALA A 14 3.25 1.64 -6.79
N GLY A 15 2.92 2.11 -8.00
CA GLY A 15 3.78 2.03 -9.17
C GLY A 15 3.93 0.61 -9.72
N THR A 16 3.04 -0.30 -9.32
CA THR A 16 3.00 -1.70 -9.76
C THR A 16 1.59 -2.28 -9.62
N MET A 17 1.32 -3.39 -10.28
CA MET A 17 0.02 -4.05 -10.26
C MET A 17 -0.21 -4.79 -8.94
N THR A 18 -0.98 -4.16 -8.06
CA THR A 18 -1.31 -4.65 -6.71
C THR A 18 -2.76 -5.07 -6.55
N GLY A 19 -3.66 -4.78 -7.49
CA GLY A 19 -5.05 -5.22 -7.41
C GLY A 19 -5.73 -5.38 -8.76
N GLY A 20 -6.80 -6.19 -8.79
CA GLY A 20 -7.51 -6.51 -10.02
C GLY A 20 -8.71 -7.45 -9.86
N ARG A 21 -8.94 -8.30 -10.86
CA ARG A 21 -10.00 -9.31 -10.92
C ARG A 21 -9.44 -10.71 -11.21
N VAL A 22 -10.05 -11.73 -10.60
CA VAL A 22 -9.71 -13.14 -10.88
C VAL A 22 -10.43 -13.56 -12.17
N LEU A 23 -9.72 -14.05 -13.18
CA LEU A 23 -10.33 -14.51 -14.44
C LEU A 23 -10.72 -15.98 -14.40
N SER A 24 -9.92 -16.82 -13.75
CA SER A 24 -10.22 -18.25 -13.59
C SER A 24 -9.58 -18.82 -12.33
N ILE A 25 -10.13 -19.94 -11.87
CA ILE A 25 -9.72 -20.65 -10.66
C ILE A 25 -9.55 -22.13 -11.02
N ASP A 26 -8.34 -22.65 -10.86
CA ASP A 26 -8.08 -24.08 -10.86
C ASP A 26 -8.01 -24.57 -9.40
N ALA A 27 -9.08 -25.21 -8.96
CA ALA A 27 -9.20 -25.71 -7.59
C ALA A 27 -8.23 -26.85 -7.27
N ALA A 28 -7.86 -27.68 -8.26
CA ALA A 28 -6.99 -28.83 -8.04
C ALA A 28 -5.56 -28.39 -7.76
N SER A 29 -5.05 -27.41 -8.53
CA SER A 29 -3.72 -26.86 -8.33
C SER A 29 -3.68 -25.64 -7.40
N ARG A 30 -4.84 -25.13 -6.98
CA ARG A 30 -5.01 -23.85 -6.26
C ARG A 30 -4.38 -22.68 -7.00
N THR A 31 -4.49 -22.69 -8.33
CA THR A 31 -3.96 -21.64 -9.20
C THR A 31 -5.07 -20.64 -9.54
N LEU A 32 -4.78 -19.36 -9.37
CA LEU A 32 -5.61 -18.26 -9.80
C LEU A 32 -4.99 -17.62 -11.05
N THR A 33 -5.79 -17.43 -12.10
CA THR A 33 -5.43 -16.55 -13.22
C THR A 33 -5.97 -15.17 -12.95
N LEU A 34 -5.12 -14.15 -13.01
CA LEU A 34 -5.42 -12.76 -12.74
C LEU A 34 -5.69 -12.02 -14.05
N ASP A 35 -6.40 -10.90 -13.98
CA ASP A 35 -6.73 -10.05 -15.13
C ASP A 35 -5.54 -9.24 -15.68
N ARG A 36 -4.36 -9.36 -15.05
CA ARG A 36 -3.12 -8.69 -15.42
C ARG A 36 -1.93 -9.42 -14.84
N GLU A 37 -0.77 -9.16 -15.41
CA GLU A 37 0.50 -9.64 -14.88
C GLU A 37 0.84 -8.94 -13.56
N VAL A 38 1.50 -9.67 -12.66
CA VAL A 38 1.96 -9.17 -11.37
C VAL A 38 3.44 -9.48 -11.17
N THR A 39 4.13 -8.64 -10.41
CA THR A 39 5.51 -8.88 -10.01
C THR A 39 5.55 -9.20 -8.52
N LEU A 40 6.07 -10.37 -8.17
CA LEU A 40 6.26 -10.78 -6.79
C LEU A 40 7.72 -10.59 -6.37
N PRO A 41 8.00 -10.28 -5.09
CA PRO A 41 9.36 -10.13 -4.61
C PRO A 41 10.09 -11.49 -4.58
N GLU A 42 11.39 -11.49 -4.86
CA GLU A 42 12.24 -12.69 -4.77
C GLU A 42 12.41 -13.20 -3.33
N THR A 43 12.20 -12.33 -2.34
CA THR A 43 12.33 -12.64 -0.91
C THR A 43 11.19 -12.03 -0.11
N GLY A 44 10.92 -12.61 1.06
CA GLY A 44 9.78 -12.23 1.91
C GLY A 44 8.49 -12.97 1.52
N THR A 45 7.49 -12.89 2.40
CA THR A 45 6.21 -13.57 2.19
C THR A 45 5.21 -12.63 1.53
N ALA A 46 4.84 -12.93 0.28
CA ALA A 46 3.73 -12.26 -0.39
C ALA A 46 2.40 -12.95 -0.05
N THR A 47 1.37 -12.17 0.22
CA THR A 47 0.00 -12.67 0.38
C THR A 47 -0.93 -12.04 -0.64
N VAL A 48 -2.02 -12.74 -0.96
CA VAL A 48 -3.13 -12.21 -1.74
C VAL A 48 -4.38 -12.16 -0.87
N ASN A 49 -5.05 -11.01 -0.89
CA ASN A 49 -6.35 -10.79 -0.30
C ASN A 49 -7.43 -11.08 -1.33
N LEU A 50 -8.37 -11.97 -0.99
CA LEU A 50 -9.49 -12.39 -1.83
C LEU A 50 -10.80 -12.15 -1.08
N ILE A 51 -11.91 -12.00 -1.81
CA ILE A 51 -13.25 -11.96 -1.20
C ILE A 51 -13.86 -13.36 -1.25
N ASN A 52 -14.25 -13.88 -0.09
CA ASN A 52 -14.89 -15.19 0.02
C ASN A 52 -16.41 -15.10 -0.26
N GLY A 53 -17.11 -16.24 -0.28
CA GLY A 53 -18.54 -16.30 -0.59
C GLY A 53 -19.45 -15.57 0.41
N SER A 54 -18.93 -15.19 1.59
CA SER A 54 -19.65 -14.37 2.57
C SER A 54 -19.40 -12.87 2.43
N GLY A 55 -18.66 -12.45 1.39
CA GLY A 55 -18.26 -11.06 1.19
C GLY A 55 -17.14 -10.58 2.13
N LYS A 56 -16.44 -11.49 2.81
CA LYS A 56 -15.35 -11.15 3.74
C LYS A 56 -13.98 -11.30 3.09
N PRO A 57 -13.03 -10.39 3.38
CA PRO A 57 -11.66 -10.53 2.91
C PRO A 57 -10.98 -11.73 3.59
N ALA A 58 -10.21 -12.48 2.82
CA ALA A 58 -9.39 -13.59 3.27
C ALA A 58 -7.97 -13.42 2.69
N SER A 59 -6.98 -13.34 3.58
CA SER A 59 -5.57 -13.24 3.19
C SER A 59 -4.92 -14.62 3.17
N VAL A 60 -4.33 -15.00 2.05
CA VAL A 60 -3.68 -16.30 1.88
C VAL A 60 -2.26 -16.14 1.32
N ALA A 61 -1.35 -17.03 1.70
CA ALA A 61 0.03 -16.98 1.24
C ALA A 61 0.12 -17.41 -0.23
N ILE A 62 0.95 -16.69 -1.00
CA ILE A 62 1.31 -17.10 -2.35
C ILE A 62 2.47 -18.10 -2.26
N THR A 63 2.27 -19.29 -2.80
CA THR A 63 3.24 -20.40 -2.73
C THR A 63 4.05 -20.56 -4.01
N ALA A 64 3.54 -20.10 -5.15
CA ALA A 64 4.28 -20.08 -6.42
C ALA A 64 3.71 -19.04 -7.40
N HIS A 65 4.50 -18.70 -8.42
CA HIS A 65 4.16 -17.77 -9.50
C HIS A 65 4.46 -18.44 -10.85
N PRO A 66 3.63 -19.41 -11.28
CA PRO A 66 3.91 -20.25 -12.46
C PRO A 66 3.89 -19.50 -13.80
N ALA A 67 3.26 -18.33 -13.87
CA ALA A 67 3.27 -17.45 -15.04
C ALA A 67 3.04 -16.00 -14.59
N PRO A 68 3.38 -14.97 -15.40
CA PRO A 68 3.23 -13.57 -15.02
C PRO A 68 1.83 -13.20 -14.48
N ASP A 69 0.78 -13.80 -15.03
CA ASP A 69 -0.63 -13.61 -14.70
C ASP A 69 -1.21 -14.70 -13.77
N ARG A 70 -0.40 -15.63 -13.25
CA ARG A 70 -0.87 -16.79 -12.48
C ARG A 70 -0.15 -16.95 -11.16
N ILE A 71 -0.92 -17.03 -10.09
CA ILE A 71 -0.41 -17.30 -8.73
C ILE A 71 -0.97 -18.60 -8.20
N GLN A 72 -0.17 -19.34 -7.43
CA GLN A 72 -0.63 -20.46 -6.62
C GLN A 72 -0.75 -20.03 -5.16
N VAL A 73 -1.84 -20.42 -4.52
CA VAL A 73 -2.13 -20.04 -3.12
C VAL A 73 -2.11 -21.23 -2.18
N SER A 74 -1.77 -20.98 -0.92
CA SER A 74 -1.75 -22.01 0.12
C SER A 74 -3.11 -22.65 0.35
N THR A 75 -4.19 -21.89 0.18
CA THR A 75 -5.57 -22.35 0.36
C THR A 75 -6.48 -21.46 -0.49
N LEU A 76 -7.49 -22.04 -1.12
CA LEU A 76 -8.56 -21.27 -1.75
C LEU A 76 -9.63 -20.97 -0.70
N PRO A 77 -9.95 -19.69 -0.41
CA PRO A 77 -11.05 -19.37 0.48
C PRO A 77 -12.39 -19.89 -0.06
N ASP A 78 -13.26 -20.35 0.83
CA ASP A 78 -14.58 -20.88 0.46
C ASP A 78 -15.42 -19.83 -0.29
N GLY A 79 -15.96 -20.22 -1.44
CA GLY A 79 -16.78 -19.33 -2.27
C GLY A 79 -16.02 -18.18 -2.91
N VAL A 80 -14.70 -18.30 -3.09
CA VAL A 80 -13.98 -17.45 -4.04
C VAL A 80 -14.51 -17.71 -5.44
N GLU A 81 -14.77 -16.63 -6.18
CA GLU A 81 -15.45 -16.67 -7.48
C GLU A 81 -14.66 -15.97 -8.56
N THR A 82 -14.91 -16.35 -9.82
CA THR A 82 -14.42 -15.61 -10.98
C THR A 82 -14.99 -14.20 -10.98
N TYR A 83 -14.22 -13.25 -11.51
CA TYR A 83 -14.44 -11.81 -11.41
C TYR A 83 -14.48 -11.27 -9.96
N GLY A 84 -14.11 -12.08 -8.96
CA GLY A 84 -13.81 -11.63 -7.62
C GLY A 84 -12.63 -10.66 -7.58
N VAL A 85 -12.63 -9.77 -6.59
CA VAL A 85 -11.53 -8.83 -6.36
C VAL A 85 -10.35 -9.56 -5.74
N TRP A 86 -9.15 -9.27 -6.23
CA TRP A 86 -7.90 -9.63 -5.55
C TRP A 86 -7.05 -8.38 -5.27
N GLY A 87 -6.24 -8.46 -4.21
CA GLY A 87 -5.25 -7.45 -3.87
C GLY A 87 -3.98 -8.09 -3.28
N LEU A 88 -2.81 -7.75 -3.78
CA LEU A 88 -1.52 -8.19 -3.26
C LEU A 88 -1.12 -7.36 -2.04
N SER A 89 -0.68 -8.06 -1.00
CA SER A 89 0.04 -7.47 0.12
C SER A 89 1.49 -7.96 0.03
N LEU A 90 2.37 -7.05 -0.41
CA LEU A 90 3.79 -7.33 -0.61
C LEU A 90 4.61 -6.72 0.53
N PRO A 91 5.64 -7.41 1.05
CA PRO A 91 6.50 -6.87 2.11
C PRO A 91 7.30 -5.63 1.68
N SER A 92 7.55 -5.49 0.37
CA SER A 92 8.26 -4.34 -0.22
C SER A 92 7.38 -3.11 -0.43
N LEU A 93 6.05 -3.22 -0.27
CA LEU A 93 5.12 -2.13 -0.55
C LEU A 93 4.44 -1.63 0.72
N ARG A 94 4.45 -0.32 0.91
CA ARG A 94 3.70 0.32 1.98
C ARG A 94 2.21 0.27 1.68
N ARG A 95 1.47 -0.48 2.50
CA ARG A 95 0.01 -0.49 2.48
C ARG A 95 -0.54 0.88 2.88
N ARG A 96 -1.52 1.39 2.13
CA ARG A 96 -2.32 2.55 2.56
C ARG A 96 -3.59 2.06 3.21
N LEU A 97 -3.68 2.35 4.50
CA LEU A 97 -4.89 2.14 5.28
C LEU A 97 -5.71 3.41 5.29
N PHE A 98 -7.03 3.26 5.19
CA PHE A 98 -7.97 4.36 5.28
C PHE A 98 -9.05 4.01 6.31
N ARG A 99 -9.45 4.99 7.11
CA ARG A 99 -10.57 4.86 8.03
C ARG A 99 -11.82 5.37 7.35
N CYS A 100 -12.81 4.50 7.20
CA CYS A 100 -14.11 4.86 6.66
C CYS A 100 -14.80 5.87 7.59
N VAL A 101 -15.26 6.99 7.03
CA VAL A 101 -16.00 8.05 7.73
C VAL A 101 -17.49 7.92 7.45
N SER A 102 -17.86 7.65 6.20
CA SER A 102 -19.26 7.47 5.80
C SER A 102 -19.38 6.51 4.63
N ILE A 103 -20.54 5.85 4.55
CA ILE A 103 -20.95 4.99 3.45
C ILE A 103 -22.31 5.50 2.97
N ARG A 104 -22.45 5.69 1.67
CA ARG A 104 -23.71 6.05 1.02
C ARG A 104 -24.00 5.01 -0.07
N GLU A 105 -25.20 4.47 -0.06
CA GLU A 105 -25.69 3.63 -1.16
C GLU A 105 -26.17 4.52 -2.32
N ASN A 106 -25.82 4.14 -3.54
CA ASN A 106 -26.25 4.81 -4.77
C ASN A 106 -27.37 4.02 -5.44
N THR A 107 -28.04 4.63 -6.42
CA THR A 107 -29.18 4.03 -7.12
C THR A 107 -28.79 2.98 -8.17
N ASP A 108 -27.50 2.82 -8.45
CA ASP A 108 -26.94 1.91 -9.45
C ASP A 108 -26.35 0.62 -8.85
N GLY A 109 -26.64 0.34 -7.58
CA GLY A 109 -26.11 -0.82 -6.86
C GLY A 109 -24.64 -0.65 -6.42
N THR A 110 -24.09 0.56 -6.50
CA THR A 110 -22.77 0.89 -5.96
C THR A 110 -22.84 1.57 -4.60
N PHE A 111 -21.71 1.59 -3.88
CA PHE A 111 -21.55 2.32 -2.63
C PHE A 111 -20.48 3.39 -2.79
N ALA A 112 -20.78 4.62 -2.38
CA ALA A 112 -19.81 5.68 -2.20
C ALA A 112 -19.25 5.63 -0.78
N ILE A 113 -17.93 5.53 -0.65
CA ILE A 113 -17.22 5.49 0.63
C ILE A 113 -16.38 6.77 0.76
N THR A 114 -16.59 7.53 1.83
CA THR A 114 -15.70 8.63 2.22
C THR A 114 -14.78 8.13 3.32
N ALA A 115 -13.48 8.30 3.16
CA ALA A 115 -12.48 7.81 4.11
C ALA A 115 -11.30 8.79 4.26
N VAL A 116 -10.69 8.80 5.44
CA VAL A 116 -9.45 9.55 5.71
C VAL A 116 -8.29 8.58 5.84
N GLN A 117 -7.08 9.00 5.46
CA GLN A 117 -5.91 8.13 5.60
C GLN A 117 -5.67 7.78 7.07
N HIS A 118 -5.53 6.48 7.34
CA HIS A 118 -5.23 5.96 8.66
C HIS A 118 -3.74 5.67 8.78
N VAL A 119 -3.10 6.30 9.78
CA VAL A 119 -1.69 6.08 10.13
C VAL A 119 -1.68 5.60 11.58
N PRO A 120 -1.57 4.27 11.84
CA PRO A 120 -1.64 3.71 13.20
C PRO A 120 -0.59 4.28 14.15
N GLU A 121 0.60 4.58 13.62
CA GLU A 121 1.76 5.04 14.37
C GLU A 121 1.70 6.53 14.72
N LYS A 122 0.71 7.28 14.21
CA LYS A 122 0.67 8.75 14.32
C LYS A 122 0.74 9.22 15.78
N GLU A 123 -0.05 8.63 16.67
CA GLU A 123 -0.09 9.03 18.09
C GLU A 123 1.27 8.76 18.76
N ALA A 124 1.87 7.59 18.53
CA ALA A 124 3.18 7.24 19.08
C ALA A 124 4.32 8.15 18.57
N ILE A 125 4.24 8.61 17.32
CA ILE A 125 5.18 9.59 16.73
C ILE A 125 5.03 10.96 17.39
N VAL A 126 3.79 11.38 17.70
CA VAL A 126 3.52 12.65 18.41
C VAL A 126 4.06 12.58 19.84
N ASP A 127 3.85 11.46 20.53
CA ASP A 127 4.20 11.30 21.95
C ASP A 127 5.71 11.10 22.19
N ASN A 128 6.39 10.33 21.33
CA ASN A 128 7.80 9.93 21.55
C ASN A 128 8.80 10.70 20.69
N GLY A 129 8.33 11.64 19.87
CA GLY A 129 9.13 12.29 18.84
C GLY A 129 9.33 11.42 17.61
N ALA A 130 9.53 12.06 16.46
CA ALA A 130 9.65 11.38 15.18
C ALA A 130 11.09 10.87 14.95
N ARG A 131 11.25 9.55 14.83
CA ARG A 131 12.46 8.94 14.26
C ARG A 131 12.14 8.44 12.85
N PHE A 132 12.60 9.18 11.84
CA PHE A 132 12.38 8.83 10.44
C PHE A 132 13.44 7.83 9.98
N GLU A 133 13.21 6.55 10.27
CA GLU A 133 13.92 5.49 9.55
C GLU A 133 13.41 5.44 8.10
N PRO A 134 14.28 5.28 7.09
CA PRO A 134 13.85 5.09 5.70
C PRO A 134 12.96 3.84 5.61
N GLN A 135 11.65 4.04 5.48
CA GLN A 135 10.71 2.95 5.23
C GLN A 135 10.80 2.52 3.77
N SER A 136 10.37 1.30 3.47
CA SER A 136 10.18 0.85 2.08
C SER A 136 9.25 1.82 1.34
N GLY A 137 9.80 2.59 0.41
CA GLY A 137 9.05 3.53 -0.42
C GLY A 137 8.15 2.80 -1.43
N THR A 138 7.28 3.54 -2.12
CA THR A 138 6.69 3.06 -3.38
C THR A 138 7.66 3.34 -4.53
N LEU A 139 7.48 2.68 -5.68
CA LEU A 139 8.30 2.97 -6.88
C LEU A 139 8.15 4.42 -7.35
N ASN A 140 7.04 5.07 -6.99
CA ASN A 140 6.74 6.47 -7.30
C ASN A 140 7.09 7.43 -6.15
N SER A 141 7.74 6.96 -5.08
CA SER A 141 8.12 7.79 -3.95
C SER A 141 9.45 8.50 -4.21
N VAL A 142 9.42 9.82 -4.38
CA VAL A 142 10.63 10.64 -4.37
C VAL A 142 11.07 10.85 -2.93
N ILE A 143 12.17 10.21 -2.52
CA ILE A 143 12.89 10.62 -1.32
C ILE A 143 13.67 11.89 -1.70
N PRO A 144 13.42 13.05 -1.05
CA PRO A 144 14.23 14.23 -1.30
C PRO A 144 15.71 13.88 -1.07
N PRO A 145 16.61 14.25 -2.00
CA PRO A 145 18.03 13.98 -1.83
C PRO A 145 18.52 14.59 -0.51
N ALA A 146 19.46 13.90 0.13
CA ALA A 146 19.98 14.34 1.42
C ALA A 146 20.55 15.77 1.31
N VAL A 147 20.22 16.61 2.29
CA VAL A 147 20.90 17.90 2.46
C VAL A 147 22.37 17.63 2.77
N GLN A 148 23.25 18.20 1.96
CA GLN A 148 24.70 18.12 2.12
C GLN A 148 25.30 19.52 2.25
N HIS A 149 26.48 19.59 2.87
CA HIS A 149 27.26 20.84 3.00
C HIS A 149 26.48 22.02 3.60
N LEU A 150 25.61 21.75 4.58
CA LEU A 150 24.94 22.82 5.31
C LEU A 150 25.98 23.69 6.02
N THR A 151 26.08 24.94 5.58
CA THR A 151 26.92 25.99 6.17
C THR A 151 26.04 27.13 6.64
N VAL A 152 26.41 27.74 7.77
CA VAL A 152 25.71 28.88 8.34
C VAL A 152 26.72 30.01 8.56
N GLU A 153 26.49 31.14 7.92
CA GLU A 153 27.26 32.36 8.11
C GLU A 153 26.44 33.32 8.97
N VAL A 154 27.03 33.82 10.07
CA VAL A 154 26.39 34.83 10.92
C VAL A 154 27.11 36.16 10.75
N SER A 155 26.38 37.20 10.40
CA SER A 155 26.88 38.57 10.32
C SER A 155 26.08 39.47 11.25
N ALA A 156 26.77 40.46 11.84
CA ALA A 156 26.12 41.47 12.65
C ALA A 156 26.15 42.80 11.89
N ALA A 157 24.99 43.42 11.71
CA ALA A 157 24.84 44.76 11.12
C ALA A 157 23.75 45.51 11.89
N ASP A 158 24.01 46.77 12.24
CA ASP A 158 23.06 47.69 12.87
C ASP A 158 22.34 47.13 14.11
N GLY A 159 23.08 46.45 14.99
CA GLY A 159 22.53 45.89 16.24
C GLY A 159 21.66 44.65 16.05
N GLN A 160 21.60 44.10 14.84
CA GLN A 160 20.92 42.86 14.52
C GLN A 160 21.92 41.79 14.08
N TYR A 161 21.58 40.53 14.32
CA TYR A 161 22.31 39.36 13.81
C TYR A 161 21.53 38.75 12.65
N LEU A 162 22.19 38.58 11.51
CA LEU A 162 21.69 37.85 10.36
C LEU A 162 22.39 36.48 10.33
N ALA A 163 21.62 35.41 10.21
CA ALA A 163 22.14 34.07 9.95
C ALA A 163 21.70 33.64 8.54
N GLN A 164 22.67 33.35 7.66
CA GLN A 164 22.43 32.83 6.32
C GLN A 164 22.86 31.37 6.26
N ALA A 165 21.91 30.48 5.95
CA ALA A 165 22.18 29.07 5.71
C ALA A 165 22.30 28.78 4.20
N LYS A 166 23.29 27.98 3.80
CA LYS A 166 23.49 27.47 2.44
C LYS A 166 23.70 25.96 2.51
N TRP A 167 23.13 25.21 1.57
CA TRP A 167 23.31 23.77 1.46
C TRP A 167 23.10 23.32 0.02
N ASP A 168 23.54 22.10 -0.27
CA ASP A 168 23.37 21.44 -1.56
C ASP A 168 22.60 20.13 -1.41
N THR A 169 22.15 19.58 -2.54
CA THR A 169 21.60 18.23 -2.63
C THR A 169 22.26 17.49 -3.81
N PRO A 170 22.60 16.20 -3.69
CA PRO A 170 23.16 15.38 -4.78
C PRO A 170 22.35 15.36 -6.07
#